data_AF-A0A927N9D0-F1
#
_entry.id   AF-A0A927N9D0-F1
#
_cell.length_a   1.000
_cell.length_b   1.000
_cell.length_c   1.000
_cell.angle_alpha   90.00
_cell.angle_beta   90.00
_cell.angle_gamma   90.00
#
_symmetry.space_group_name_H-M   'P 1'
#
loop_
_entity.id
_entity.type
_entity.pdbx_description
1 polymer ?
#
loop_
_entity_poly.entity_id
_entity_poly.type
_entity_poly.pdbx_seq_one_letter_code
_entity_poly.pdbx_strand_id
1 'polypeptide(L)'
;MDATERATMIKSELHRCLQGARSSVLSKLDGLGEHSLRRPMTPTGTNLLGVVKHLGMLEYGYLGQVFGRQHMFAIRRVWPPTDDPFRRG
;
A
#
# COMPACT_ATOMS: atom_id res chain seq x y z
N MET A 1 -16.06 15.67 21.47
CA MET A 1 -15.55 14.53 20.68
C MET A 1 -14.32 14.01 21.37
N ASP A 2 -14.42 12.80 21.93
CA ASP A 2 -13.33 12.14 22.65
C ASP A 2 -12.19 11.75 21.69
N ALA A 3 -10.98 11.55 22.23
CA ALA A 3 -9.82 11.12 21.46
C ALA A 3 -10.02 9.73 20.83
N THR A 4 -10.71 8.80 21.50
CA THR A 4 -11.02 7.46 20.97
C THR A 4 -12.01 7.54 19.82
N GLU A 5 -13.00 8.41 19.95
CA GLU A 5 -14.00 8.68 18.93
C GLU A 5 -13.34 9.27 17.66
N ARG A 6 -12.44 10.24 17.82
CA ARG A 6 -11.61 10.77 16.72
C ARG A 6 -10.77 9.69 16.06
N ALA A 7 -10.07 8.87 16.85
CA ALA A 7 -9.22 7.81 16.33
C ALA A 7 -10.03 6.77 15.53
N THR A 8 -11.24 6.45 15.98
CA THR A 8 -12.14 5.52 15.30
C THR A 8 -12.59 6.07 13.96
N MET A 9 -13.00 7.35 13.89
CA MET A 9 -13.37 8.01 12.64
C MET A 9 -12.21 8.08 11.64
N ILE A 10 -11.02 8.44 12.09
CA ILE A 10 -9.82 8.50 11.23
C ILE A 10 -9.49 7.12 10.68
N LYS A 11 -9.54 6.08 11.54
CA LYS A 11 -9.35 4.69 11.12
C LYS A 11 -10.38 4.27 10.09
N SER A 12 -11.67 4.55 10.30
CA SER A 12 -12.71 4.18 9.35
C SER A 12 -12.53 4.86 8.00
N GLU A 13 -12.14 6.13 8.00
CA GLU A 13 -11.91 6.89 6.78
C GLU A 13 -10.70 6.35 6.02
N LEU A 14 -9.59 6.06 6.71
CA LEU A 14 -8.42 5.41 6.11
C LEU A 14 -8.78 4.06 5.48
N HIS A 15 -9.53 3.23 6.21
CA HIS A 15 -9.99 1.94 5.70
C HIS A 15 -10.86 2.10 4.45
N ARG A 16 -11.80 3.04 4.46
CA ARG A 16 -12.69 3.33 3.33
C ARG A 16 -11.88 3.74 2.09
N CYS A 17 -10.93 4.65 2.25
CA CYS A 17 -10.05 5.11 1.18
C CYS A 17 -9.20 3.97 0.60
N LEU A 18 -8.55 3.15 1.45
CA LEU A 18 -7.72 2.04 0.99
C LEU A 18 -8.54 0.96 0.27
N GLN A 19 -9.71 0.61 0.80
CA GLN A 19 -10.61 -0.35 0.14
C GLN A 19 -11.15 0.17 -1.19
N GLY A 20 -11.49 1.47 -1.25
CA GLY A 20 -11.92 2.13 -2.49
C GLY A 20 -10.81 2.15 -3.54
N ALA A 21 -9.58 2.45 -3.14
CA ALA A 21 -8.41 2.41 -4.02
C ALA A 21 -8.16 1.00 -4.56
N ARG A 22 -8.19 -0.03 -3.69
CA ARG A 22 -8.04 -1.44 -4.11
C ARG A 22 -9.12 -1.86 -5.09
N SER A 23 -10.38 -1.58 -4.79
CA SER A 23 -11.52 -1.90 -5.66
C SER A 23 -11.37 -1.23 -7.03
N SER A 24 -10.91 0.03 -7.03
CA SER A 24 -10.66 0.79 -8.27
C SER A 24 -9.53 0.21 -9.12
N VAL A 25 -8.51 -0.41 -8.51
CA VAL A 25 -7.44 -1.11 -9.23
C VAL A 25 -7.97 -2.41 -9.80
N LEU A 26 -8.62 -3.23 -8.98
CA LEU A 26 -9.15 -4.53 -9.40
C LEU A 26 -10.17 -4.40 -10.54
N SER A 27 -11.07 -3.42 -10.46
CA SER A 27 -12.04 -3.14 -11.53
C SER A 27 -11.38 -2.79 -12.87
N LYS A 28 -10.19 -2.17 -12.88
CA LYS A 28 -9.45 -1.86 -14.12
C LYS A 28 -8.74 -3.07 -14.72
N LEU A 29 -8.55 -4.11 -13.93
CA LEU A 29 -7.88 -5.34 -14.34
C LEU A 29 -8.87 -6.45 -14.71
N ASP A 30 -10.14 -6.27 -14.35
CA ASP A 30 -11.19 -7.23 -14.62
C ASP A 30 -11.36 -7.46 -16.12
N GLY A 31 -11.49 -8.72 -16.52
CA GLY A 31 -11.58 -9.14 -17.92
C GLY A 31 -10.29 -9.04 -18.75
N LEU A 32 -9.16 -8.58 -18.19
CA LEU A 32 -7.89 -8.58 -18.91
C LEU A 32 -7.24 -9.97 -18.97
N GLY A 33 -6.74 -10.33 -20.16
CA GLY A 33 -5.97 -11.55 -20.36
C GLY A 33 -4.52 -11.45 -19.84
N GLU A 34 -3.90 -12.62 -19.63
CA GLU A 34 -2.56 -12.75 -19.04
C GLU A 34 -1.47 -11.93 -19.77
N HIS A 35 -1.53 -11.89 -21.10
CA HIS A 35 -0.59 -11.11 -21.91
C HIS A 35 -0.70 -9.60 -21.60
N SER A 36 -1.92 -9.08 -21.51
CA SER A 36 -2.18 -7.65 -21.20
C SER A 36 -1.69 -7.27 -19.81
N LEU A 37 -1.76 -8.19 -18.85
CA LEU A 37 -1.30 -7.95 -17.48
C LEU A 37 0.23 -7.92 -17.37
N ARG A 38 0.94 -8.71 -18.17
CA ARG A 38 2.41 -8.90 -18.06
C ARG A 38 3.23 -8.07 -19.04
N ARG A 39 2.65 -7.64 -20.16
CA ARG A 39 3.42 -6.89 -21.16
C ARG A 39 3.95 -5.58 -20.54
N PRO A 40 5.20 -5.20 -20.81
CA PRO A 40 5.69 -3.86 -20.49
C PRO A 40 4.83 -2.78 -21.17
N MET A 41 4.53 -1.72 -20.43
CA MET A 41 3.81 -0.53 -20.88
C MET A 41 4.71 0.71 -20.94
N THR A 42 5.91 0.63 -20.36
CA THR A 42 6.92 1.70 -20.37
C THR A 42 8.29 1.12 -20.75
N PRO A 43 9.25 1.94 -21.23
CA PRO A 43 10.63 1.51 -21.49
C PRO A 43 11.35 0.94 -20.26
N THR A 44 10.96 1.39 -19.06
CA THR A 44 11.48 0.89 -17.79
C THR A 44 10.91 -0.48 -17.38
N GLY A 45 10.04 -1.07 -18.19
CA GLY A 45 9.48 -2.40 -17.95
C GLY A 45 8.24 -2.43 -17.05
N THR A 46 7.65 -1.28 -16.70
CA THR A 46 6.44 -1.24 -15.86
C THR A 46 5.30 -1.96 -16.56
N ASN A 47 4.65 -2.89 -15.86
CA ASN A 47 3.46 -3.60 -16.31
C ASN A 47 2.36 -3.59 -15.23
N LEU A 48 1.12 -3.93 -15.60
CA LEU A 48 -0.03 -3.86 -14.69
C LEU A 48 0.13 -4.78 -13.49
N LEU A 49 0.63 -6.00 -13.70
CA LEU A 49 0.88 -6.95 -12.61
C LEU A 49 1.95 -6.42 -11.63
N GLY A 50 2.95 -5.73 -12.14
CA GLY A 50 4.02 -5.09 -11.36
C GLY A 50 3.48 -3.96 -10.50
N VAL A 51 2.54 -3.16 -11.02
CA VAL A 51 1.84 -2.13 -10.24
C VAL A 51 1.03 -2.76 -9.10
N VAL A 52 0.26 -3.82 -9.37
CA VAL A 52 -0.49 -4.54 -8.31
C VAL A 52 0.44 -5.07 -7.23
N LYS A 53 1.53 -5.72 -7.63
CA LYS A 53 2.55 -6.23 -6.70
C LYS A 53 3.15 -5.11 -5.86
N HIS A 54 3.47 -3.97 -6.48
CA HIS A 54 4.03 -2.82 -5.78
C HIS A 54 3.06 -2.26 -4.74
N LEU A 55 1.79 -2.03 -5.10
CA LEU A 55 0.77 -1.52 -4.19
C LEU A 55 0.51 -2.48 -3.01
N GLY A 56 0.37 -3.78 -3.27
CA GLY A 56 0.19 -4.78 -2.21
C GLY A 56 1.41 -4.87 -1.27
N MET A 57 2.62 -4.68 -1.82
CA MET A 57 3.85 -4.63 -1.03
C MET A 57 3.91 -3.39 -0.14
N LEU A 58 3.48 -2.22 -0.62
CA LEU A 58 3.40 -1.00 0.19
C LEU A 58 2.39 -1.16 1.33
N GLU A 59 1.17 -1.63 1.05
CA GLU A 59 0.16 -1.88 2.08
C GLU A 59 0.67 -2.86 3.14
N TYR A 60 1.29 -3.97 2.71
CA TYR A 60 1.86 -4.95 3.61
C TYR A 60 3.02 -4.39 4.43
N GLY A 61 3.87 -3.54 3.84
CA GLY A 61 5.00 -2.95 4.55
C GLY A 61 4.58 -1.95 5.62
N TYR A 62 3.80 -0.94 5.24
CA TYR A 62 3.35 0.11 6.16
C TYR A 62 2.46 -0.44 7.27
N LEU A 63 1.41 -1.20 6.93
CA LEU A 63 0.51 -1.74 7.95
C LEU A 63 1.17 -2.88 8.72
N GLY A 64 1.94 -3.74 8.05
CA GLY A 64 2.65 -4.83 8.69
C GLY A 64 3.56 -4.33 9.80
N GLN A 65 4.35 -3.27 9.56
CA GLN A 65 5.21 -2.67 10.58
C GLN A 65 4.43 -2.19 11.80
N VAL A 66 3.30 -1.50 11.61
CA VAL A 66 2.44 -1.00 12.70
C VAL A 66 1.95 -2.16 13.59
N PHE A 67 1.72 -3.33 13.02
CA PHE A 67 1.29 -4.54 13.75
C PHE A 67 2.44 -5.47 14.13
N GLY A 68 3.70 -5.03 14.03
CA GLY A 68 4.88 -5.83 14.40
C GLY A 68 5.19 -7.00 13.44
N ARG A 69 4.63 -7.00 12.23
CA ARG A 69 4.89 -8.04 11.23
C ARG A 69 6.18 -7.77 10.45
N GLN A 70 7.03 -8.80 10.39
CA GLN A 70 8.24 -8.79 9.58
C GLN A 70 7.88 -8.89 8.09
N HIS A 71 8.56 -8.10 7.27
CA HIS A 71 8.39 -8.07 5.83
C HIS A 71 9.73 -7.84 5.14
N MET A 72 9.84 -8.28 3.89
CA MET A 72 11.08 -8.30 3.13
C MET A 72 11.74 -6.91 3.01
N PHE A 73 10.94 -5.84 3.04
CA PHE A 73 11.37 -4.45 3.01
C PHE A 73 11.05 -3.74 4.32
N ALA A 74 11.47 -4.29 5.46
CA ALA A 74 11.29 -3.64 6.76
C ALA A 74 11.58 -2.14 6.64
N ILE A 75 10.54 -1.30 6.77
CA ILE A 75 10.65 0.16 6.53
C ILE A 75 11.81 0.75 7.34
N ARG A 76 12.03 0.27 8.56
CA ARG A 76 13.17 0.64 9.43
C ARG A 76 14.56 0.35 8.83
N ARG A 77 14.67 -0.55 7.86
CA ARG A 77 15.91 -0.89 7.14
C ARG A 77 16.07 -0.03 5.88
N VAL A 78 14.97 0.34 5.22
CA VAL A 78 14.96 1.25 4.07
C VAL A 78 15.18 2.70 4.51
N TRP A 79 14.69 3.04 5.69
CA TRP A 79 14.70 4.38 6.21
C TRP A 79 15.18 4.36 7.67
N PRO A 80 16.42 4.83 7.93
CA PRO A 80 17.01 4.74 9.25
C PRO A 80 16.23 5.59 10.27
N PRO A 81 16.29 5.25 11.57
CA PRO A 81 15.51 5.94 12.62
C PRO A 81 15.74 7.45 12.73
N THR A 82 16.84 7.94 12.14
CA THR A 82 17.19 9.37 12.08
C THR A 82 16.32 10.16 11.14
N ASP A 83 15.81 9.53 10.09
CA ASP A 83 15.05 10.25 9.08
C ASP A 83 13.54 10.01 9.25
N ASP A 84 13.08 9.09 10.11
CA ASP A 84 11.69 8.56 10.16
C ASP A 84 10.60 9.66 10.13
N PRO A 85 9.86 9.85 9.01
CA PRO A 85 8.86 10.91 8.92
C PRO A 85 7.66 10.68 9.83
N PHE A 86 7.54 9.48 10.41
CA PHE A 86 6.48 9.12 11.36
C PHE A 86 6.96 9.15 12.81
N ARG A 87 8.25 9.39 13.06
CA ARG A 87 8.78 9.62 14.41
C ARG A 87 8.33 11.00 14.88
N ARG A 88 7.20 11.04 15.59
CA ARG A 88 6.81 12.23 16.34
C ARG A 88 7.82 12.49 17.45
N GLY A 89 8.37 13.72 17.46
CA GLY A 89 8.94 14.32 18.67
C GLY A 89 7.85 14.56 19.72
#